data_AF-A0A0F0LBP4-F1
#
_entry.id   AF-A0A0F0LBP4-F1
#
_cell.length_a   1.000
_cell.length_b   1.000
_cell.length_c   1.000
_cell.angle_alpha   90.00
_cell.angle_beta   90.00
_cell.angle_gamma   90.00
#
_symmetry.space_group_name_H-M   'P 1'
#
loop_
_entity.id
_entity.type
_entity.pdbx_description
1 polymer ?
#
loop_
_entity_poly.entity_id
_entity_poly.type
_entity_poly.pdbx_seq_one_letter_code
_entity_poly.pdbx_strand_id
1 'polypeptide(L)'
;MRRCRFLSILDAHRSCQTTPTIIVLYLDRPAAIPELAEAAAALLVEFGATDEAVIDVITDVARAEGRLPFDLPRSTAAAAASRPDAPFDTDNPVFRYGDGIL
;
A
#
# COMPACT_ATOMS: atom_id res chain seq x y z
N MET A 1 25.98 9.90 -6.07
CA MET A 1 24.94 8.90 -6.41
C MET A 1 24.79 7.96 -5.23
N ARG A 2 23.89 8.25 -4.28
CA ARG A 2 23.67 7.36 -3.13
C ARG A 2 22.97 6.11 -3.68
N ARG A 3 23.53 4.93 -3.39
CA ARG A 3 22.90 3.65 -3.71
C ARG A 3 21.48 3.67 -3.15
N CYS A 4 20.47 3.74 -4.02
CA CYS A 4 19.15 3.22 -3.68
C CYS A 4 19.36 1.73 -3.38
N ARG A 5 19.59 1.42 -2.10
CA ARG A 5 19.51 0.05 -1.62
C ARG A 5 18.07 -0.36 -1.93
N PHE A 6 17.88 -1.44 -2.67
CA PHE A 6 16.60 -2.14 -2.67
C PHE A 6 16.33 -2.50 -1.20
N LEU A 7 15.54 -1.68 -0.52
CA LEU A 7 15.05 -2.00 0.81
C LEU A 7 14.08 -3.16 0.60
N SER A 8 14.37 -4.31 1.19
CA SER A 8 13.41 -5.40 1.19
C SER A 8 12.19 -5.01 2.03
N ILE A 9 11.04 -5.64 1.78
CA ILE A 9 9.83 -5.45 2.62
C ILE A 9 10.16 -5.67 4.11
N LEU A 10 11.08 -6.57 4.42
CA LEU A 10 11.55 -6.85 5.77
C LEU A 10 12.33 -5.69 6.39
N ASP A 11 13.12 -4.96 5.59
CA ASP A 11 13.82 -3.77 6.07
C ASP A 11 12.85 -2.63 6.37
N ALA A 12 11.84 -2.44 5.52
CA ALA A 12 10.79 -1.46 5.73
C ALA A 12 9.99 -1.75 7.02
N HIS A 13 9.60 -3.02 7.23
CA HIS A 13 8.93 -3.44 8.46
C HIS A 13 9.81 -3.19 9.70
N ARG A 14 11.11 -3.46 9.61
CA ARG A 14 12.04 -3.19 10.72
C ARG A 14 12.11 -1.71 11.08
N SER A 15 12.13 -0.81 10.10
CA SER A 15 12.14 0.64 10.36
C SER A 15 10.92 1.11 11.16
N CYS A 16 9.75 0.52 10.89
CA CYS A 16 8.51 0.83 11.60
C CYS A 16 8.58 0.53 13.12
N GLN A 17 9.45 -0.41 13.54
CA GLN A 17 9.58 -0.80 14.95
C GLN A 17 10.35 0.23 15.79
N THR A 18 11.21 1.05 15.16
CA THR A 18 12.05 2.02 15.88
C THR A 18 11.64 3.46 15.65
N THR A 19 11.01 3.75 14.50
CA THR A 19 10.70 5.11 14.07
C THR A 19 9.33 5.12 13.39
N PRO A 20 8.44 6.08 13.71
CA PRO A 20 7.22 6.28 12.94
C PRO A 20 7.56 6.44 11.45
N THR A 21 7.07 5.53 10.64
CA THR A 21 7.45 5.44 9.22
C THR A 21 6.19 5.54 8.36
N ILE A 22 6.21 6.49 7.42
CA ILE A 22 5.23 6.57 6.33
C ILE A 22 5.77 5.71 5.19
N ILE A 23 4.99 4.72 4.75
CA ILE A 23 5.34 3.88 3.61
C ILE A 23 4.51 4.32 2.42
N VAL A 24 5.20 4.63 1.31
CA VAL A 24 4.57 4.91 0.02
C VAL A 24 4.80 3.72 -0.89
N LEU A 25 3.72 3.15 -1.43
CA LEU A 25 3.76 1.98 -2.29
C LEU A 25 3.22 2.29 -3.67
N TYR A 26 4.06 2.07 -4.67
CA TYR A 26 3.61 1.89 -6.04
C TYR A 26 2.90 0.54 -6.18
N LEU A 27 1.65 0.53 -6.62
CA LEU A 27 0.92 -0.70 -6.95
C LEU A 27 0.44 -0.68 -8.40
N ASP A 28 0.88 -1.66 -9.19
CA ASP A 28 0.30 -1.98 -10.50
C ASP A 28 -0.73 -3.13 -10.42
N ARG A 29 -0.75 -3.85 -9.31
CA ARG A 29 -1.63 -4.99 -9.01
C ARG A 29 -1.81 -5.19 -7.50
N PRO A 30 -2.83 -5.96 -7.06
CA PRO A 30 -3.00 -6.29 -5.66
C PRO A 30 -1.75 -6.93 -5.07
N ALA A 31 -1.29 -6.41 -3.92
CA ALA A 31 -0.16 -6.93 -3.18
C ALA A 31 -0.60 -7.45 -1.81
N ALA A 32 -0.08 -8.61 -1.41
CA ALA A 32 -0.30 -9.17 -0.08
C ALA A 32 0.79 -8.66 0.88
N ILE A 33 0.47 -7.61 1.63
CA ILE A 33 1.41 -6.89 2.51
C ILE A 33 0.79 -6.50 3.86
N PRO A 34 0.05 -7.39 4.54
CA PRO A 34 -0.61 -7.07 5.80
C PRO A 34 0.38 -6.58 6.86
N GLU A 35 1.60 -7.11 6.88
CA GLU A 35 2.62 -6.77 7.89
C GLU A 35 3.15 -5.34 7.77
N LEU A 36 3.08 -4.74 6.58
CA LEU A 36 3.42 -3.33 6.39
C LEU A 36 2.23 -2.43 6.74
N ALA A 37 1.02 -2.84 6.37
CA ALA A 37 -0.19 -2.10 6.70
C ALA A 37 -0.40 -1.98 8.22
N GLU A 38 -0.08 -3.03 8.98
CA GLU A 38 -0.19 -3.04 10.44
C GLU A 38 0.94 -2.28 11.14
N ALA A 39 2.15 -2.27 10.56
CA ALA A 39 3.33 -1.68 11.22
C ALA A 39 3.54 -0.20 10.89
N ALA A 40 3.15 0.25 9.70
CA ALA A 40 3.38 1.62 9.25
C ALA A 40 2.56 2.63 10.09
N ALA A 41 3.14 3.80 10.34
CA ALA A 41 2.39 4.91 10.95
C ALA A 41 1.36 5.47 9.97
N ALA A 42 1.66 5.45 8.67
CA ALA A 42 0.73 5.70 7.59
C ALA A 42 1.15 4.90 6.34
N LEU A 43 0.17 4.39 5.60
CA LEU A 43 0.38 3.69 4.34
C LEU A 43 -0.30 4.50 3.22
N LEU A 44 0.52 4.99 2.29
CA LEU A 44 0.04 5.66 1.08
C LEU A 44 0.28 4.73 -0.11
N VAL A 45 -0.72 4.62 -0.97
CA VAL A 45 -0.63 3.86 -2.22
C VAL A 45 -0.76 4.82 -3.38
N GLU A 46 0.11 4.66 -4.37
CA GLU A 46 0.10 5.43 -5.60
C GLU A 46 0.17 4.52 -6.84
N PHE A 47 -0.31 5.04 -7.97
CA PHE A 47 -0.53 4.30 -9.22
C PHE A 47 0.21 4.96 -10.40
N GLY A 48 1.41 5.48 -10.15
CA GLY A 48 2.22 6.28 -11.06
C GLY A 48 2.16 7.78 -10.78
N ALA A 49 1.97 8.18 -9.52
CA ALA A 49 2.01 9.58 -9.13
C ALA A 49 3.43 10.13 -9.20
N THR A 50 3.57 11.46 -9.35
CA THR A 50 4.89 12.10 -9.22
C THR A 50 5.29 12.21 -7.76
N ASP A 51 6.60 12.25 -7.50
CA ASP A 51 7.15 12.42 -6.16
C ASP A 51 6.60 13.70 -5.48
N GLU A 52 6.45 14.79 -6.25
CA GLU A 52 5.89 16.05 -5.76
C GLU A 52 4.44 15.87 -5.28
N ALA A 53 3.60 15.17 -6.04
CA ALA A 53 2.21 14.95 -5.67
C ALA A 53 2.09 14.11 -4.39
N VAL A 54 2.96 13.11 -4.23
CA VAL A 54 3.05 12.29 -3.02
C VAL A 54 3.46 13.15 -1.82
N ILE A 55 4.47 14.01 -1.98
CA ILE A 55 4.95 14.91 -0.92
C ILE A 55 3.86 15.92 -0.53
N ASP A 56 3.14 16.49 -1.49
CA ASP A 56 2.07 17.45 -1.22
C ASP A 56 0.96 16.83 -0.36
N VAL A 57 0.62 15.56 -0.60
CA VAL A 57 -0.35 14.82 0.23
C VAL A 57 0.20 14.55 1.62
N ILE A 58 1.44 14.09 1.73
CA ILE A 58 2.08 13.78 3.02
C ILE A 58 2.23 15.03 3.89
N THR A 59 2.46 16.19 3.27
CA THR A 59 2.69 17.47 3.96
C THR A 59 1.42 18.31 4.11
N ASP A 60 0.24 17.74 3.83
CA ASP A 60 -1.08 18.38 3.95
C ASP A 60 -1.26 19.64 3.08
N VAL A 61 -0.52 19.72 1.97
CA VAL A 61 -0.69 20.73 0.92
C VAL A 61 -1.85 20.36 0.00
N ALA A 62 -2.06 19.06 -0.22
CA ALA A 62 -3.16 18.51 -1.01
C ALA A 62 -3.85 17.36 -0.25
N ARG A 63 -5.14 17.14 -0.52
CA ARG A 63 -5.89 16.01 0.07
C ARG A 63 -5.77 14.77 -0.81
N ALA A 64 -5.56 13.60 -0.20
CA ALA A 64 -5.71 12.32 -0.89
C ALA A 64 -7.17 12.07 -1.26
N GLU A 65 -7.46 11.99 -2.56
CA GLU A 65 -8.81 11.70 -3.07
C GLU A 65 -8.93 10.31 -3.70
N GLY A 66 -7.81 9.63 -3.90
CA GLY A 66 -7.77 8.30 -4.50
C GLY A 66 -8.56 7.25 -3.73
N ARG A 67 -9.05 6.24 -4.45
CA ARG A 67 -9.69 5.05 -3.90
C ARG A 67 -9.06 3.81 -4.50
N LEU A 68 -8.98 2.75 -3.71
CA LEU A 68 -8.42 1.49 -4.17
C LEU A 68 -9.24 0.92 -5.33
N PRO A 69 -8.61 0.60 -6.47
CA PRO A 69 -9.28 0.02 -7.64
C PRO A 69 -9.44 -1.50 -7.54
N PHE A 70 -8.97 -2.12 -6.47
CA PHE A 70 -9.08 -3.56 -6.19
C PHE A 70 -8.97 -3.83 -4.69
N ASP A 71 -9.32 -5.04 -4.26
CA ASP A 71 -9.07 -5.51 -2.89
C ASP A 71 -7.56 -5.74 -2.67
N LEU A 72 -7.07 -5.41 -1.48
CA LEU A 72 -5.73 -5.79 -1.03
C LEU A 72 -5.80 -7.11 -0.24
N PRO A 73 -5.28 -8.21 -0.81
CA PRO A 73 -5.40 -9.53 -0.20
C PRO A 73 -4.55 -9.61 1.08
N ARG A 74 -5.05 -10.35 2.07
CA ARG A 74 -4.28 -10.61 3.29
C ARG A 74 -3.10 -11.56 3.09
N SER A 75 -3.09 -12.33 1.99
CA SER A 75 -2.02 -13.28 1.69
C SER A 75 -1.98 -13.61 0.21
N THR A 76 -0.85 -14.13 -0.25
CA THR A 76 -0.71 -14.65 -1.62
C THR A 76 -1.68 -15.79 -1.91
N ALA A 77 -2.00 -16.61 -0.90
CA ALA A 77 -3.00 -17.67 -1.03
C ALA A 77 -4.42 -17.11 -1.23
N ALA A 78 -4.80 -16.05 -0.51
CA ALA A 78 -6.09 -15.39 -0.68
C ALA A 78 -6.23 -14.77 -2.09
N ALA A 79 -5.14 -14.16 -2.60
CA ALA A 79 -5.08 -13.67 -3.96
C ALA A 79 -5.26 -14.80 -5.00
N ALA A 80 -4.58 -15.93 -4.80
CA ALA A 80 -4.63 -17.08 -5.71
C ALA A 80 -5.99 -17.80 -5.70
N ALA A 81 -6.71 -17.77 -4.57
CA ALA A 81 -8.04 -18.37 -4.44
C ALA A 81 -9.15 -17.48 -5.04
N SER A 82 -8.88 -16.19 -5.28
CA SER A 82 -9.86 -15.27 -5.85
C SER A 82 -10.19 -15.66 -7.29
N ARG A 83 -11.48 -15.66 -7.63
CA ARG A 83 -11.92 -16.01 -8.98
C ARG A 83 -11.58 -14.89 -9.97
N PRO A 84 -10.88 -15.18 -11.08
CA PRO A 84 -10.45 -14.13 -12.02
C PRO A 84 -11.62 -13.49 -12.80
N ASP A 85 -12.78 -14.15 -12.84
CA ASP A 85 -13.99 -13.71 -13.52
C ASP A 85 -14.99 -13.00 -12.59
N ALA A 86 -14.68 -12.89 -11.30
CA ALA A 86 -15.52 -12.21 -10.31
C ALA A 86 -14.80 -10.96 -9.77
N PRO A 87 -15.42 -9.76 -9.85
CA PRO A 87 -14.82 -8.56 -9.26
C PRO A 87 -14.86 -8.63 -7.73
N PHE A 88 -13.77 -8.20 -7.09
CA PHE A 88 -13.66 -7.99 -5.63
C PHE A 88 -14.05 -9.23 -4.80
N ASP A 89 -13.63 -10.40 -5.26
CA ASP A 89 -13.93 -11.71 -4.67
C ASP A 89 -12.83 -12.18 -3.70
N THR A 90 -12.02 -11.26 -3.18
CA THR A 90 -10.95 -11.62 -2.24
C THR A 90 -11.53 -11.89 -0.87
N ASP A 91 -11.30 -13.10 -0.34
CA ASP A 91 -11.72 -13.44 1.02
C ASP A 91 -10.89 -12.69 2.07
N ASN A 92 -11.59 -12.09 3.03
CA ASN A 92 -11.03 -11.33 4.16
C ASN A 92 -9.85 -10.39 3.76
N PRO A 93 -10.09 -9.40 2.89
CA PRO A 93 -9.03 -8.50 2.44
C PRO A 93 -8.64 -7.51 3.56
N VAL A 94 -7.39 -7.05 3.54
CA VAL A 94 -6.89 -6.03 4.49
C VAL A 94 -7.57 -4.69 4.21
N PHE A 95 -7.70 -4.35 2.93
CA PHE A 95 -8.44 -3.19 2.44
C PHE A 95 -9.28 -3.62 1.25
N ARG A 96 -10.49 -3.06 1.13
CA ARG A 96 -11.43 -3.37 0.07
C ARG A 96 -11.32 -2.40 -1.09
N TYR A 97 -11.83 -2.82 -2.23
CA TYR A 97 -12.17 -1.92 -3.32
C TYR A 97 -12.98 -0.73 -2.80
N GLY A 98 -12.58 0.47 -3.24
CA GLY A 98 -13.23 1.70 -2.82
C GLY A 98 -12.78 2.23 -1.46
N ASP A 99 -11.87 1.56 -0.75
CA ASP A 99 -11.29 2.12 0.47
C ASP A 99 -10.34 3.29 0.15
N GLY A 100 -10.29 4.25 1.07
CA GLY A 100 -9.40 5.40 1.04
C GLY A 100 -9.47 6.16 2.36
N ILE A 101 -8.40 6.86 2.68
CA ILE A 101 -8.28 7.72 3.86
C ILE A 101 -9.11 9.00 3.64
N LEU A 102 -10.40 8.94 3.96
CA LEU A 102 -11.29 10.11 4.06
C LEU A 102 -11.52 10.52 5.51
#